data_AF-A0A5C7PIK5-F1
#
_entry.id   AF-A0A5C7PIK5-F1
#
_cell.length_a   1.000
_cell.length_b   1.000
_cell.length_c   1.000
_cell.angle_alpha   90.00
_cell.angle_beta   90.00
_cell.angle_gamma   90.00
#
_symmetry.space_group_name_H-M   'P 1'
#
loop_
_entity.id
_entity.type
_entity.pdbx_description
1 polymer ?
#
loop_
_entity_poly.entity_id
_entity_poly.type
_entity_poly.pdbx_seq_one_letter_code
_entity_poly.pdbx_strand_id
1 'polypeptide(L)'
;MDTTQLLIPPRLRVGFQERTGTYTGKLAYVIYYDTKGTLRKEKSWQSWRSSKIDPVEFDNTPTEGFVLNKGVGGQRQSWGWHARNEYVRVYDPRDFEFEISVANLLFILREGTCHPGKGLDGKFVYAWAGTELVLLPVTSLDYQQSTAFTARLDRTVKAKELVPGYTYQTKRSGQWVYLGKFDYYYQLGDYFASRIKPGDTGKAKKHVFAQCDEGKWDLVYEDNPRALADVVSTQPPDNFAELVELHTRSARGSRIVRLFLRGVGTTARGSKWRTEWNTQIGNDFAEMATDNSDDGVPRSSRICASFCVIDGILHVSNGGGLYAYHPNYTETRWANQQYWPSWKPAQPETYKPVSPNLWIEPTNDQLFALLECGVEVPINTYTLSK
;
A
#
# COMPACT_ATOMS: atom_id res chain seq x y z
N MET A 1 3.20 17.28 10.11
CA MET A 1 2.57 17.25 8.78
C MET A 1 3.72 17.26 7.80
N ASP A 2 3.88 16.24 6.96
CA ASP A 2 4.88 16.28 5.89
C ASP A 2 4.32 17.18 4.78
N THR A 3 4.96 18.33 4.58
CA THR A 3 4.48 19.45 3.75
C THR A 3 5.28 19.60 2.45
N THR A 4 6.21 18.68 2.20
CA THR A 4 7.21 18.82 1.13
C THR A 4 6.66 18.49 -0.28
N GLN A 5 5.45 17.95 -0.40
CA GLN A 5 4.82 17.52 -1.67
C GLN A 5 3.31 17.82 -1.71
N LEU A 6 2.94 19.09 -1.54
CA LEU A 6 1.55 19.51 -1.67
C LEU A 6 1.17 19.73 -3.13
N LEU A 7 -0.04 19.31 -3.51
CA LEU A 7 -0.60 19.66 -4.81
C LEU A 7 -1.11 21.10 -4.78
N ILE A 8 -0.60 21.96 -5.67
CA ILE A 8 -1.05 23.35 -5.85
C ILE A 8 -1.86 23.43 -7.15
N PRO A 9 -3.19 23.24 -7.11
CA PRO A 9 -3.99 23.23 -8.34
C PRO A 9 -4.04 24.62 -8.97
N PRO A 10 -4.17 24.73 -10.31
CA PRO A 10 -4.21 26.02 -10.98
C PRO A 10 -5.52 26.77 -10.75
N ARG A 11 -6.64 26.04 -10.60
CA ARG A 11 -7.98 26.61 -10.51
C ARG A 11 -8.78 26.00 -9.37
N LEU A 12 -9.55 26.84 -8.69
CA LEU A 12 -10.39 26.49 -7.55
C LEU A 12 -11.85 26.63 -7.93
N ARG A 13 -12.68 25.80 -7.30
CA ARG A 13 -14.13 25.95 -7.30
C ARG A 13 -14.64 25.95 -5.88
N VAL A 14 -15.40 26.97 -5.52
CA VAL A 14 -15.80 27.23 -4.14
C VAL A 14 -17.32 27.18 -4.06
N GLY A 15 -17.83 26.40 -3.12
CA GLY A 15 -19.26 26.25 -2.85
C GLY A 15 -19.55 26.67 -1.43
N PHE A 16 -20.78 27.15 -1.18
CA PHE A 16 -21.10 27.85 0.05
C PHE A 16 -22.25 27.22 0.82
N GLN A 17 -22.23 27.44 2.13
CA GLN A 17 -23.34 27.26 3.05
C GLN A 17 -23.57 28.57 3.82
N GLU A 18 -24.82 28.85 4.17
CA GLU A 18 -25.13 29.97 5.04
C GLU A 18 -24.68 29.67 6.48
N ARG A 19 -23.98 30.63 7.08
CA ARG A 19 -23.41 30.45 8.42
C ARG A 19 -23.31 31.78 9.15
N THR A 20 -24.23 32.01 10.08
CA THR A 20 -24.32 33.23 10.90
C THR A 20 -23.06 33.55 11.71
N GLY A 21 -22.25 32.54 12.03
CA GLY A 21 -21.01 32.71 12.77
C GLY A 21 -19.78 33.12 11.94
N THR A 22 -19.98 33.64 10.73
CA THR A 22 -18.95 34.09 9.78
C THR A 22 -19.08 35.59 9.53
N TYR A 23 -18.01 36.29 9.14
CA TYR A 23 -18.12 37.73 8.83
C TYR A 23 -19.04 38.02 7.65
N THR A 24 -19.09 37.10 6.68
CA THR A 24 -19.80 37.30 5.40
C THR A 24 -21.15 36.57 5.34
N GLY A 25 -21.49 35.81 6.38
CA GLY A 25 -22.60 34.87 6.34
C GLY A 25 -22.35 33.61 5.51
N LYS A 26 -21.16 33.42 4.91
CA LYS A 26 -20.83 32.31 4.01
C LYS A 26 -19.68 31.46 4.54
N LEU A 27 -19.92 30.17 4.75
CA LEU A 27 -18.88 29.16 4.95
C LEU A 27 -18.62 28.45 3.63
N ALA A 28 -17.36 28.36 3.23
CA ALA A 28 -16.91 27.79 1.98
C ALA A 28 -16.40 26.35 2.15
N TYR A 29 -16.71 25.52 1.16
CA TYR A 29 -15.97 24.31 0.85
C TYR A 29 -15.23 24.53 -0.47
N VAL A 30 -13.90 24.65 -0.36
CA VAL A 30 -12.99 24.83 -1.50
C VAL A 30 -12.61 23.47 -2.07
N ILE A 31 -12.80 23.30 -3.38
CA ILE A 31 -12.31 22.17 -4.17
C ILE A 31 -11.53 22.70 -5.39
N TYR A 32 -11.00 21.81 -6.21
CA TYR A 32 -10.08 22.19 -7.27
C TYR A 32 -10.24 21.37 -8.55
N TYR A 33 -9.85 22.00 -9.65
CA TYR A 33 -9.57 21.29 -10.90
C TYR A 33 -8.16 20.73 -10.82
N ASP A 34 -8.02 19.42 -11.05
CA ASP A 34 -6.69 18.85 -11.24
C ASP A 34 -6.08 19.36 -12.55
N THR A 35 -4.83 18.98 -12.77
CA THR A 35 -4.07 19.41 -13.93
C THR A 35 -4.64 18.92 -15.27
N LYS A 36 -5.50 17.90 -15.26
CA LYS A 36 -6.23 17.40 -16.45
C LYS A 36 -7.59 18.08 -16.63
N GLY A 37 -7.90 19.08 -15.80
CA GLY A 37 -9.19 19.76 -15.80
C GLY A 37 -10.32 18.94 -15.14
N THR A 38 -10.01 17.84 -14.43
CA THR A 38 -11.01 17.05 -13.72
C THR A 38 -11.28 17.65 -12.35
N LEU A 39 -12.54 17.93 -12.03
CA LEU A 39 -12.95 18.45 -10.73
C LEU A 39 -12.84 17.38 -9.64
N ARG A 40 -12.02 17.63 -8.62
CA ARG A 40 -11.82 16.70 -7.50
C ARG A 40 -12.77 16.99 -6.35
N LYS A 41 -13.19 15.94 -5.63
CA LYS A 41 -14.16 15.99 -4.51
C LYS A 41 -15.57 16.48 -4.87
N GLU A 42 -15.93 16.52 -6.16
CA GLU A 42 -17.19 17.08 -6.63
C GLU A 42 -18.43 16.51 -5.92
N LYS A 43 -18.56 15.18 -5.80
CA LYS A 43 -19.75 14.57 -5.18
C LYS A 43 -19.99 15.03 -3.75
N SER A 44 -18.94 14.99 -2.91
CA SER A 44 -19.02 15.45 -1.52
C SER A 44 -19.28 16.94 -1.42
N TRP A 45 -18.69 17.72 -2.33
CA TRP A 45 -18.88 19.16 -2.40
C TRP A 45 -20.30 19.54 -2.83
N GLN A 46 -20.86 18.89 -3.86
CA GLN A 46 -22.24 19.09 -4.31
C GLN A 46 -23.25 18.74 -3.22
N SER A 47 -23.02 17.64 -2.48
CA SER A 47 -23.87 17.25 -1.36
C SER A 47 -23.77 18.22 -0.17
N TRP A 48 -22.64 18.89 0.00
CA TRP A 48 -22.40 19.76 1.15
C TRP A 48 -22.86 21.20 0.91
N ARG A 49 -22.67 21.75 -0.29
CA ARG A 49 -23.02 23.15 -0.58
C ARG A 49 -24.53 23.35 -0.65
N SER A 50 -24.98 24.57 -0.42
CA SER A 50 -26.35 24.98 -0.73
C SER A 50 -26.54 25.04 -2.24
N SER A 51 -27.66 24.49 -2.73
CA SER A 51 -28.07 24.63 -4.13
C SER A 51 -28.62 26.03 -4.46
N LYS A 52 -28.89 26.86 -3.44
CA LYS A 52 -29.41 28.23 -3.59
C LYS A 52 -28.33 29.29 -3.76
N ILE A 53 -27.07 28.93 -3.50
CA ILE A 53 -25.94 29.84 -3.64
C ILE A 53 -25.07 29.32 -4.77
N ASP A 54 -24.88 30.15 -5.78
CA ASP A 54 -24.05 29.79 -6.91
C ASP A 54 -22.59 29.65 -6.49
N PRO A 55 -21.91 28.58 -6.95
CA PRO A 55 -20.50 28.41 -6.69
C PRO A 55 -19.69 29.39 -7.54
N VAL A 56 -18.52 29.75 -7.04
CA VAL A 56 -17.60 30.65 -7.74
C VAL A 56 -16.32 29.92 -8.11
N GLU A 57 -15.66 30.39 -9.15
CA GLU A 57 -14.36 29.88 -9.60
C GLU A 57 -13.32 30.97 -9.48
N PHE A 58 -12.12 30.57 -9.04
CA PHE A 58 -10.99 31.48 -8.89
C PHE A 58 -9.72 30.83 -9.42
N ASP A 59 -8.82 31.64 -9.92
CA ASP A 59 -7.44 31.22 -10.12
C ASP A 59 -6.72 31.14 -8.77
N ASN A 60 -5.90 30.10 -8.61
CA ASN A 60 -5.16 29.86 -7.37
C ASN A 60 -3.84 30.64 -7.35
N THR A 61 -3.92 31.95 -7.53
CA THR A 61 -2.76 32.83 -7.54
C THR A 61 -2.41 33.32 -6.14
N PRO A 62 -1.13 33.63 -5.86
CA PRO A 62 -0.70 34.26 -4.61
C PRO A 62 -1.61 35.42 -4.20
N THR A 63 -2.27 35.28 -3.05
CA THR A 63 -3.29 36.23 -2.56
C THR A 63 -2.97 36.65 -1.14
N GLU A 64 -3.22 37.92 -0.79
CA GLU A 64 -2.93 38.53 0.52
C GLU A 64 -4.22 39.02 1.19
N GLY A 65 -4.19 39.25 2.50
CA GLY A 65 -5.35 39.78 3.26
C GLY A 65 -6.19 38.71 3.96
N PHE A 66 -5.63 37.52 4.20
CA PHE A 66 -6.28 36.49 5.00
C PHE A 66 -6.32 36.89 6.48
N VAL A 67 -7.42 36.59 7.17
CA VAL A 67 -7.60 36.95 8.59
C VAL A 67 -8.13 35.76 9.38
N LEU A 68 -7.50 35.42 10.51
CA LEU A 68 -8.04 34.38 11.38
C LEU A 68 -9.29 34.89 12.10
N ASN A 69 -10.38 34.12 12.06
CA ASN A 69 -11.61 34.46 12.77
C ASN A 69 -11.63 33.80 14.16
N LYS A 70 -11.91 32.48 14.21
CA LYS A 70 -12.12 31.74 15.46
C LYS A 70 -11.84 30.25 15.32
N GLY A 71 -11.59 29.59 16.45
CA GLY A 71 -11.57 28.13 16.54
C GLY A 71 -12.99 27.55 16.41
N VAL A 72 -13.12 26.43 15.69
CA VAL A 72 -14.37 25.72 15.46
C VAL A 72 -14.17 24.20 15.58
N GLY A 73 -15.24 23.47 15.89
CA GLY A 73 -15.15 22.03 16.15
C GLY A 73 -14.52 21.74 17.52
N GLY A 74 -14.07 20.50 17.72
CA GLY A 74 -13.50 20.04 18.98
C GLY A 74 -14.50 19.61 20.03
N GLN A 75 -14.00 18.85 21.00
CA GLN A 75 -14.80 18.31 22.11
C GLN A 75 -15.48 19.42 22.93
N ARG A 76 -14.79 20.57 23.08
CA ARG A 76 -15.31 21.76 23.79
C ARG A 76 -16.53 22.37 23.11
N GLN A 77 -16.66 22.26 21.79
CA GLN A 77 -17.82 22.77 21.06
C GLN A 77 -18.89 21.70 20.81
N SER A 78 -18.60 20.44 21.10
CA SER A 78 -19.51 19.30 20.92
C SER A 78 -20.01 18.70 22.24
N TRP A 79 -19.70 19.32 23.38
CA TRP A 79 -20.11 18.86 24.72
C TRP A 79 -19.83 17.36 24.97
N GLY A 80 -18.75 16.83 24.40
CA GLY A 80 -18.35 15.42 24.53
C GLY A 80 -19.01 14.42 23.56
N TRP A 81 -20.03 14.81 22.78
CA TRP A 81 -20.73 13.90 21.86
C TRP A 81 -20.32 14.15 20.41
N HIS A 82 -19.90 13.11 19.69
CA HIS A 82 -19.50 13.19 18.27
C HIS A 82 -18.56 14.38 17.97
N ALA A 83 -17.54 14.55 18.82
CA ALA A 83 -16.60 15.65 18.71
C ALA A 83 -15.95 15.66 17.31
N ARG A 84 -16.20 16.74 16.56
CA ARG A 84 -15.50 16.97 15.29
C ARG A 84 -14.05 17.33 15.58
N ASN A 85 -13.16 17.10 14.62
CA ASN A 85 -11.81 17.65 14.68
C ASN A 85 -11.86 19.17 14.88
N GLU A 86 -10.84 19.69 15.55
CA GLU A 86 -10.65 21.12 15.75
C GLU A 86 -10.08 21.76 14.48
N TYR A 87 -10.67 22.89 14.10
CA TYR A 87 -10.28 23.70 12.97
C TYR A 87 -10.21 25.17 13.36
N VAL A 88 -9.54 25.96 12.52
CA VAL A 88 -9.48 27.40 12.62
C VAL A 88 -10.16 27.96 11.40
N ARG A 89 -11.15 28.84 11.63
CA ARG A 89 -11.83 29.53 10.55
C ARG A 89 -11.01 30.74 10.11
N VAL A 90 -10.83 30.88 8.81
CA VAL A 90 -10.05 31.92 8.16
C VAL A 90 -10.94 32.64 7.16
N TYR A 91 -10.92 33.96 7.20
CA TYR A 91 -11.50 34.83 6.18
C TYR A 91 -10.55 34.92 4.98
N ASP A 92 -11.10 34.65 3.81
CA ASP A 92 -10.47 34.92 2.51
C ASP A 92 -10.92 36.31 2.03
N PRO A 93 -9.99 37.18 1.54
CA PRO A 93 -10.30 38.50 1.00
C PRO A 93 -11.31 38.50 -0.17
N ARG A 94 -11.63 37.35 -0.74
CA ARG A 94 -12.64 37.14 -1.79
C ARG A 94 -14.06 36.95 -1.21
N ASP A 95 -14.31 37.45 -0.01
CA ASP A 95 -15.62 37.52 0.66
C ASP A 95 -16.22 36.16 1.08
N PHE A 96 -15.39 35.27 1.63
CA PHE A 96 -15.89 34.04 2.27
C PHE A 96 -14.99 33.58 3.40
N GLU A 97 -15.47 32.64 4.21
CA GLU A 97 -14.64 32.00 5.23
C GLU A 97 -14.52 30.50 4.98
N PHE A 98 -13.37 29.93 5.31
CA PHE A 98 -13.10 28.49 5.20
C PHE A 98 -12.37 27.98 6.44
N GLU A 99 -12.24 26.66 6.57
CA GLU A 99 -11.66 26.01 7.75
C GLU A 99 -10.31 25.37 7.39
N ILE A 100 -9.27 25.68 8.15
CA ILE A 100 -7.96 25.02 8.11
C ILE A 100 -7.72 24.24 9.40
N SER A 101 -6.88 23.20 9.34
CA SER A 101 -6.52 22.45 10.54
C SER A 101 -5.67 23.27 11.51
N VAL A 102 -5.67 22.92 12.79
CA VAL A 102 -4.76 23.53 13.78
C VAL A 102 -3.30 23.34 13.37
N ALA A 103 -2.95 22.18 12.80
CA ALA A 103 -1.60 21.93 12.28
C ALA A 103 -1.21 22.90 11.17
N ASN A 104 -2.14 23.24 10.26
CA ASN A 104 -1.88 24.23 9.22
C ASN A 104 -1.72 25.64 9.80
N LEU A 105 -2.49 26.03 10.82
CA LEU A 105 -2.28 27.29 11.52
C LEU A 105 -0.88 27.37 12.12
N LEU A 106 -0.46 26.35 12.88
CA LEU A 106 0.87 26.33 13.49
C LEU A 106 2.00 26.41 12.45
N PHE A 107 1.80 25.78 11.29
CA PHE A 107 2.70 25.91 10.15
C PHE A 107 2.76 27.37 9.63
N ILE A 108 1.62 28.02 9.40
CA ILE A 108 1.59 29.41 8.94
C ILE A 108 2.30 30.35 9.93
N LEU A 109 2.06 30.17 11.23
CA LEU A 109 2.68 30.99 12.29
C LEU A 109 4.19 30.75 12.43
N ARG A 110 4.70 29.62 11.93
CA ARG A 110 6.13 29.35 11.85
C ARG A 110 6.79 30.06 10.67
N GLU A 111 6.10 30.13 9.53
CA GLU A 111 6.64 30.65 8.27
C GLU A 111 6.41 32.16 8.06
N GLY A 112 5.57 32.80 8.87
CA GLY A 112 5.19 34.20 8.67
C GLY A 112 4.64 34.89 9.92
N THR A 113 4.30 36.16 9.76
CA THR A 113 3.84 37.03 10.85
C THR A 113 2.32 37.05 10.92
N CYS A 114 1.78 37.04 12.15
CA CYS A 114 0.37 37.32 12.41
C CYS A 114 0.27 38.64 13.20
N HIS A 115 -0.39 39.63 12.63
CA HIS A 115 -0.49 40.96 13.23
C HIS A 115 -1.55 41.03 14.34
N PRO A 116 -1.44 41.99 15.27
CA PRO A 116 -2.55 42.37 16.12
C PRO A 116 -3.82 42.60 15.28
N GLY A 117 -4.93 41.98 15.67
CA GLY A 117 -6.13 41.92 14.83
C GLY A 117 -6.26 40.65 13.98
N LYS A 118 -5.34 39.69 14.13
CA LYS A 118 -5.38 38.33 13.53
C LYS A 118 -5.16 38.27 12.01
N GLY A 119 -4.66 39.34 11.40
CA GLY A 119 -4.30 39.37 9.99
C GLY A 119 -3.04 38.54 9.74
N LEU A 120 -3.07 37.67 8.73
CA LEU A 120 -1.93 36.91 8.27
C LEU A 120 -1.16 37.73 7.23
N ASP A 121 0.12 37.96 7.49
CA ASP A 121 0.99 38.71 6.58
C ASP A 121 1.48 37.85 5.41
N GLY A 122 1.70 38.49 4.27
CA GLY A 122 2.19 37.86 3.05
C GLY A 122 1.11 37.24 2.15
N LYS A 123 1.59 36.50 1.15
CA LYS A 123 0.76 35.87 0.12
C LYS A 123 0.63 34.37 0.33
N PHE A 124 -0.55 33.85 0.05
CA PHE A 124 -0.89 32.45 0.22
C PHE A 124 -1.54 31.88 -1.05
N VAL A 125 -1.43 30.56 -1.19
CA VAL A 125 -2.17 29.78 -2.18
C VAL A 125 -2.87 28.62 -1.48
N TYR A 126 -3.89 28.06 -2.12
CA TYR A 126 -4.52 26.82 -1.68
C TYR A 126 -3.73 25.61 -2.17
N ALA A 127 -3.47 24.65 -1.30
CA ALA A 127 -2.75 23.43 -1.61
C ALA A 127 -3.42 22.22 -0.94
N TRP A 128 -3.05 21.01 -1.36
CA TRP A 128 -3.62 19.78 -0.82
C TRP A 128 -2.55 18.78 -0.38
N ALA A 129 -2.66 18.36 0.89
CA ALA A 129 -1.95 17.20 1.44
C ALA A 129 -2.86 15.96 1.33
N GLY A 130 -2.77 15.25 0.21
CA GLY A 130 -3.72 14.18 -0.12
C GLY A 130 -5.14 14.74 -0.26
N THR A 131 -6.02 14.49 0.71
CA THR A 131 -7.37 15.06 0.75
C THR A 131 -7.46 16.36 1.53
N GLU A 132 -6.49 16.70 2.36
CA GLU A 132 -6.61 17.81 3.30
C GLU A 132 -6.23 19.14 2.66
N LEU A 133 -7.06 20.16 2.87
CA LEU A 133 -6.81 21.53 2.43
C LEU A 133 -5.71 22.15 3.28
N VAL A 134 -4.77 22.82 2.63
CA VAL A 134 -3.67 23.57 3.25
C VAL A 134 -3.65 24.98 2.66
N LEU A 135 -3.75 26.00 3.50
CA LEU A 135 -3.39 27.36 3.14
C LEU A 135 -1.87 27.50 3.26
N LEU A 136 -1.20 27.69 2.14
CA LEU A 136 0.26 27.56 2.00
C LEU A 136 0.89 28.95 1.80
N PRO A 137 1.75 29.43 2.72
CA PRO A 137 2.50 30.67 2.54
C PRO A 137 3.48 30.55 1.37
N VAL A 138 3.48 31.52 0.47
CA VAL A 138 4.35 31.55 -0.72
C VAL A 138 5.84 31.72 -0.36
N THR A 139 6.13 32.24 0.84
CA THR A 139 7.49 32.40 1.37
C THR A 139 8.11 31.10 1.86
N SER A 140 7.31 30.06 2.11
CA SER A 140 7.78 28.80 2.68
C SER A 140 8.63 27.98 1.69
N LEU A 141 9.58 27.20 2.22
CA LEU A 141 10.30 26.21 1.42
C LEU A 141 9.34 25.17 0.83
N ASP A 142 8.30 24.81 1.58
CA ASP A 142 7.25 23.90 1.15
C ASP A 142 6.52 24.40 -0.10
N TYR A 143 6.28 25.70 -0.24
CA TYR A 143 5.71 26.28 -1.46
C TYR A 143 6.63 26.08 -2.67
N GLN A 144 7.92 26.31 -2.52
CA GLN A 144 8.89 26.15 -3.61
C GLN A 144 8.96 24.68 -4.06
N GLN A 145 9.04 23.76 -3.10
CA GLN A 145 9.07 22.31 -3.36
C GLN A 145 7.75 21.82 -3.98
N SER A 146 6.61 22.24 -3.44
CA SER A 146 5.27 21.88 -3.90
C SER A 146 4.95 22.43 -5.29
N THR A 147 5.45 23.61 -5.63
CA THR A 147 5.36 24.19 -6.97
C THR A 147 6.12 23.33 -7.98
N ALA A 148 7.37 22.96 -7.66
CA ALA A 148 8.18 22.09 -8.51
C ALA A 148 7.57 20.69 -8.65
N PHE A 149 7.04 20.13 -7.55
CA PHE A 149 6.31 18.86 -7.55
C PHE A 149 5.08 18.90 -8.45
N THR A 150 4.22 19.92 -8.27
CA THR A 150 2.98 20.04 -9.06
C THR A 150 3.27 20.18 -10.55
N ALA A 151 4.29 20.97 -10.92
CA ALA A 151 4.71 21.12 -12.31
C ALA A 151 5.20 19.80 -12.96
N ARG A 152 5.66 18.83 -12.16
CA ARG A 152 6.10 17.51 -12.63
C ARG A 152 4.96 16.52 -12.82
N LEU A 153 3.81 16.70 -12.17
CA LEU A 153 2.71 15.74 -12.21
C LEU A 153 2.14 15.50 -13.61
N ASP A 154 2.17 16.54 -14.46
CA ASP A 154 1.71 16.46 -15.84
C ASP A 154 2.74 15.90 -16.80
N ARG A 155 4.01 16.09 -16.48
CA ARG A 155 5.11 15.55 -17.28
C ARG A 155 5.03 14.05 -17.24
N THR A 156 5.21 13.41 -18.39
CA THR A 156 5.14 11.95 -18.48
C THR A 156 6.14 11.51 -19.54
N VAL A 157 7.08 10.67 -19.14
CA VAL A 157 7.99 10.01 -20.09
C VAL A 157 7.23 8.89 -20.79
N LYS A 158 7.30 8.80 -22.12
CA LYS A 158 6.65 7.70 -22.85
C LYS A 158 7.51 6.45 -22.78
N ALA A 159 6.89 5.27 -22.80
CA ALA A 159 7.61 3.99 -22.77
C ALA A 159 8.64 3.83 -23.90
N LYS A 160 8.37 4.44 -25.06
CA LYS A 160 9.27 4.44 -26.23
C LYS A 160 10.50 5.35 -26.10
N GLU A 161 10.51 6.25 -25.11
CA GLU A 161 11.61 7.20 -24.84
C GLU A 161 12.53 6.68 -23.72
N LEU A 162 12.25 5.49 -23.19
CA LEU A 162 13.07 4.87 -22.16
C LEU A 162 14.35 4.30 -22.77
N VAL A 163 15.50 4.71 -22.22
CA VAL A 163 16.83 4.28 -22.65
C VAL A 163 17.54 3.62 -21.46
N PRO A 164 17.97 2.35 -21.57
CA PRO A 164 18.71 1.69 -20.50
C PRO A 164 19.94 2.51 -20.06
N GLY A 165 20.14 2.61 -18.75
CA GLY A 165 21.20 3.41 -18.13
C GLY A 165 20.77 4.83 -17.78
N TYR A 166 19.71 5.37 -18.39
CA TYR A 166 19.27 6.72 -18.06
C TYR A 166 18.63 6.76 -16.67
N THR A 167 18.84 7.88 -15.98
CA THR A 167 18.20 8.16 -14.69
C THR A 167 17.02 9.09 -14.91
N TYR A 168 15.88 8.73 -14.33
CA TYR A 168 14.62 9.44 -14.47
C TYR A 168 14.13 9.94 -13.12
N GLN A 169 13.60 11.16 -13.10
CA GLN A 169 12.94 11.74 -11.93
C GLN A 169 11.52 11.18 -11.85
N THR A 170 11.10 10.68 -10.70
CA THR A 170 9.70 10.29 -10.52
C THR A 170 8.81 11.50 -10.17
N LYS A 171 7.51 11.35 -10.40
CA LYS A 171 6.47 12.35 -10.09
C LYS A 171 6.30 12.60 -8.59
N ARG A 172 6.47 11.56 -7.77
CA ARG A 172 6.27 11.66 -6.31
C ARG A 172 7.56 12.06 -5.61
N SER A 173 8.63 11.33 -5.80
CA SER A 173 9.98 11.65 -5.28
C SER A 173 10.96 10.53 -5.62
N GLY A 174 12.25 10.85 -5.59
CA GLY A 174 13.31 9.90 -5.90
C GLY A 174 13.64 9.81 -7.38
N GLN A 175 14.72 9.08 -7.66
CA GLN A 175 15.25 8.88 -9.00
C GLN A 175 15.37 7.40 -9.28
N TRP A 176 14.99 7.01 -10.50
CA TRP A 176 14.99 5.64 -10.95
C TRP A 176 15.94 5.48 -12.13
N VAL A 177 16.88 4.54 -12.03
CA VAL A 177 17.73 4.13 -13.15
C VAL A 177 16.97 3.10 -13.96
N TYR A 178 16.74 3.35 -15.25
CA TYR A 178 16.06 2.38 -16.10
C TYR A 178 17.03 1.28 -16.53
N LEU A 179 16.72 0.03 -16.20
CA LEU A 179 17.58 -1.11 -16.50
C LEU A 179 17.25 -1.74 -17.87
N GLY A 180 15.99 -1.68 -18.27
CA GLY A 180 15.51 -2.30 -19.50
C GLY A 180 14.14 -2.93 -19.38
N LYS A 181 13.73 -3.65 -20.43
CA LYS A 181 12.46 -4.38 -20.48
C LYS A 181 12.72 -5.88 -20.42
N PHE A 182 12.53 -6.45 -19.25
CA PHE A 182 12.91 -7.83 -18.96
C PHE A 182 11.70 -8.75 -18.77
N ASP A 183 12.00 -10.04 -18.77
CA ASP A 183 11.06 -11.04 -18.33
C ASP A 183 10.84 -10.92 -16.82
N TYR A 184 9.58 -11.00 -16.42
CA TYR A 184 9.12 -10.96 -15.05
C TYR A 184 8.35 -12.24 -14.77
N TYR A 185 8.95 -13.08 -13.93
CA TYR A 185 8.40 -14.38 -13.55
C TYR A 185 7.52 -14.25 -12.30
N TYR A 186 6.39 -14.93 -12.31
CA TYR A 186 5.44 -14.99 -11.21
C TYR A 186 4.80 -16.38 -11.14
N GLN A 187 4.31 -16.76 -9.97
CA GLN A 187 3.74 -18.08 -9.75
C GLN A 187 2.35 -18.22 -10.39
N LEU A 188 2.03 -19.45 -10.80
CA LEU A 188 0.71 -19.87 -11.27
C LEU A 188 0.00 -20.74 -10.24
N GLY A 189 -1.31 -20.95 -10.38
CA GLY A 189 -2.13 -21.83 -9.54
C GLY A 189 -3.29 -21.16 -8.81
N ASP A 190 -4.00 -21.93 -8.00
CA ASP A 190 -5.29 -21.56 -7.40
C ASP A 190 -5.21 -21.25 -5.90
N TYR A 191 -4.01 -21.31 -5.32
CA TYR A 191 -3.79 -20.90 -3.94
C TYR A 191 -4.09 -19.41 -3.77
N PHE A 192 -5.04 -19.09 -2.89
CA PHE A 192 -5.69 -17.77 -2.76
C PHE A 192 -6.40 -17.27 -4.04
N ALA A 193 -7.17 -18.14 -4.69
CA ALA A 193 -8.22 -17.83 -5.69
C ALA A 193 -8.46 -16.33 -5.93
N SER A 194 -7.78 -15.74 -6.94
CA SER A 194 -8.25 -14.58 -7.74
C SER A 194 -7.17 -13.79 -8.51
N ARG A 195 -5.87 -14.08 -8.40
CA ARG A 195 -4.86 -13.20 -9.05
C ARG A 195 -4.38 -13.64 -10.44
N ILE A 196 -4.69 -14.86 -10.85
CA ILE A 196 -4.25 -15.42 -12.12
C ILE A 196 -5.44 -15.50 -13.06
N LYS A 197 -5.30 -14.93 -14.26
CA LYS A 197 -6.34 -14.93 -15.28
C LYS A 197 -6.22 -16.18 -16.14
N PRO A 198 -7.33 -16.70 -16.70
CA PRO A 198 -7.26 -17.74 -17.73
C PRO A 198 -6.28 -17.33 -18.84
N GLY A 199 -5.29 -18.17 -19.13
CA GLY A 199 -4.26 -17.93 -20.15
C GLY A 199 -2.95 -17.28 -19.66
N ASP A 200 -2.81 -17.02 -18.36
CA ASP A 200 -1.52 -16.57 -17.81
C ASP A 200 -0.44 -17.66 -17.96
N THR A 201 0.77 -17.23 -18.35
CA THR A 201 1.92 -18.12 -18.60
C THR A 201 2.96 -18.11 -17.47
N GLY A 202 2.69 -17.41 -16.36
CA GLY A 202 3.64 -17.20 -15.27
C GLY A 202 4.79 -16.25 -15.62
N LYS A 203 4.66 -15.57 -16.76
CA LYS A 203 5.69 -14.70 -17.33
C LYS A 203 5.05 -13.48 -17.98
N ALA A 204 5.60 -12.30 -17.70
CA ALA A 204 5.23 -11.05 -18.35
C ALA A 204 6.49 -10.25 -18.73
N LYS A 205 6.35 -9.24 -19.60
CA LYS A 205 7.41 -8.24 -19.83
C LYS A 205 7.14 -7.03 -18.96
N LYS A 206 8.11 -6.62 -18.14
CA LYS A 206 8.03 -5.41 -17.29
C LYS A 206 9.16 -4.46 -17.60
N HIS A 207 8.91 -3.17 -17.44
CA HIS A 207 9.97 -2.17 -17.36
C HIS A 207 10.60 -2.28 -15.96
N VAL A 208 11.90 -2.55 -15.90
CA VAL A 208 12.63 -2.72 -14.65
C VAL A 208 13.46 -1.48 -14.40
N PHE A 209 13.34 -0.96 -13.19
CA PHE A 209 14.08 0.17 -12.69
C PHE A 209 14.82 -0.21 -11.41
N ALA A 210 15.90 0.51 -11.11
CA ALA A 210 16.54 0.47 -9.81
C ALA A 210 16.40 1.83 -9.13
N GLN A 211 16.06 1.81 -7.84
CA GLN A 211 16.06 3.00 -6.99
C GLN A 211 17.04 2.81 -5.83
N CYS A 212 17.64 3.91 -5.38
CA CYS A 212 18.55 3.90 -4.24
C CYS A 212 17.93 4.70 -3.11
N ASP A 213 17.62 4.03 -2.01
CA ASP A 213 17.13 4.63 -0.78
C ASP A 213 18.16 4.39 0.32
N GLU A 214 18.72 5.46 0.88
CA GLU A 214 19.73 5.40 1.96
C GLU A 214 20.94 4.48 1.66
N GLY A 215 21.37 4.42 0.39
CA GLY A 215 22.50 3.61 -0.06
C GLY A 215 22.15 2.15 -0.37
N LYS A 216 20.89 1.74 -0.21
CA LYS A 216 20.40 0.42 -0.59
C LYS A 216 19.66 0.49 -1.92
N TRP A 217 20.03 -0.41 -2.84
CA TRP A 217 19.37 -0.55 -4.12
C TRP A 217 18.21 -1.55 -4.06
N ASP A 218 17.04 -1.13 -4.52
CA ASP A 218 15.86 -1.96 -4.66
C ASP A 218 15.29 -1.86 -6.09
N LEU A 219 14.65 -2.94 -6.55
CA LEU A 219 14.08 -3.03 -7.90
C LEU A 219 12.63 -2.59 -7.91
N VAL A 220 12.28 -1.81 -8.93
CA VAL A 220 10.91 -1.38 -9.20
C VAL A 220 10.45 -1.93 -10.55
N TYR A 221 9.26 -2.52 -10.57
CA TYR A 221 8.67 -3.16 -11.73
C TYR A 221 7.41 -2.42 -12.16
N GLU A 222 7.40 -1.92 -13.39
CA GLU A 222 6.27 -1.16 -13.93
C GLU A 222 5.79 -1.74 -15.26
N ASP A 223 4.46 -1.70 -15.47
CA ASP A 223 3.88 -1.97 -16.78
C ASP A 223 4.09 -0.79 -17.75
N ASN A 224 4.20 0.42 -17.20
CA ASN A 224 4.36 1.65 -17.96
C ASN A 224 5.06 2.72 -17.11
N PRO A 225 5.79 3.67 -17.72
CA PRO A 225 6.51 4.72 -17.00
C PRO A 225 5.61 5.87 -16.49
N ARG A 226 4.36 5.64 -16.08
CA ARG A 226 3.47 6.70 -15.59
C ARG A 226 3.99 7.40 -14.34
N ALA A 227 4.86 6.73 -13.59
CA ALA A 227 5.51 7.28 -12.42
C ALA A 227 6.64 8.27 -12.76
N LEU A 228 7.15 8.30 -13.99
CA LEU A 228 8.26 9.15 -14.40
C LEU A 228 7.79 10.52 -14.89
N ALA A 229 8.53 11.55 -14.50
CA ALA A 229 8.29 12.93 -14.89
C ALA A 229 9.28 13.37 -15.98
N ASP A 230 10.59 13.24 -15.74
CA ASP A 230 11.65 13.80 -16.59
C ASP A 230 12.91 12.92 -16.62
N VAL A 231 13.78 13.16 -17.60
CA VAL A 231 15.15 12.61 -17.64
C VAL A 231 16.06 13.49 -16.79
N VAL A 232 16.81 12.89 -15.87
CA VAL A 232 17.79 13.56 -15.01
C VAL A 232 19.20 13.42 -15.57
N SER A 233 19.57 12.20 -15.95
CA SER A 233 20.89 11.88 -16.49
C SER A 233 20.76 10.95 -17.69
N THR A 234 21.55 11.23 -18.72
CA THR A 234 21.72 10.38 -19.90
C THR A 234 22.95 9.49 -19.81
N GLN A 235 23.74 9.61 -18.75
CA GLN A 235 24.91 8.77 -18.51
C GLN A 235 24.52 7.61 -17.58
N PRO A 236 24.83 6.36 -17.97
CA PRO A 236 24.70 5.21 -17.08
C PRO A 236 25.53 5.38 -15.81
N PRO A 237 25.02 5.00 -14.64
CA PRO A 237 25.84 4.97 -13.43
C PRO A 237 26.93 3.89 -13.54
N ASP A 238 28.05 4.07 -12.83
CA ASP A 238 29.20 3.14 -12.89
C ASP A 238 28.82 1.70 -12.52
N ASN A 239 27.88 1.54 -11.58
CA ASN A 239 27.38 0.25 -11.14
C ASN A 239 26.21 -0.29 -11.99
N PHE A 240 25.95 0.25 -13.18
CA PHE A 240 24.79 -0.13 -14.00
C PHE A 240 24.70 -1.64 -14.27
N ALA A 241 25.83 -2.29 -14.55
CA ALA A 241 25.86 -3.74 -14.78
C ALA A 241 25.43 -4.54 -13.55
N GLU A 242 25.85 -4.12 -12.35
CA GLU A 242 25.47 -4.74 -11.08
C GLU A 242 23.97 -4.58 -10.81
N LEU A 243 23.40 -3.43 -11.18
CA LEU A 243 21.96 -3.18 -11.07
C LEU A 243 21.14 -4.09 -12.01
N VAL A 244 21.63 -4.34 -13.23
CA VAL A 244 21.02 -5.32 -14.14
C VAL A 244 21.12 -6.73 -13.54
N GLU A 245 22.28 -7.09 -12.99
CA GLU A 245 22.50 -8.38 -12.34
C GLU A 245 21.57 -8.58 -11.13
N LEU A 246 21.28 -7.52 -10.37
CA LEU A 246 20.32 -7.54 -9.26
C LEU A 246 18.95 -8.07 -9.71
N HIS A 247 18.48 -7.69 -10.90
CA HIS A 247 17.26 -8.24 -11.48
C HIS A 247 17.43 -9.71 -11.87
N THR A 248 18.46 -10.05 -12.63
CA THR A 248 18.72 -11.42 -13.10
C THR A 248 18.86 -12.42 -11.94
N ARG A 249 19.40 -11.99 -10.80
CA ARG A 249 19.58 -12.80 -9.59
C ARG A 249 18.37 -12.83 -8.67
N SER A 250 17.34 -12.04 -8.97
CA SER A 250 16.09 -12.04 -8.23
C SER A 250 15.19 -13.21 -8.66
N ALA A 251 14.32 -13.64 -7.75
CA ALA A 251 13.29 -14.64 -8.05
C ALA A 251 12.36 -14.23 -9.22
N ARG A 252 12.30 -12.93 -9.54
CA ARG A 252 11.49 -12.38 -10.64
C ARG A 252 12.20 -12.33 -11.98
N GLY A 253 13.53 -12.39 -12.02
CA GLY A 253 14.32 -12.18 -13.24
C GLY A 253 14.86 -13.45 -13.89
N SER A 254 14.76 -14.60 -13.21
CA SER A 254 15.26 -15.87 -13.72
C SER A 254 14.23 -16.98 -13.52
N ARG A 255 14.23 -17.95 -14.45
CA ARG A 255 13.45 -19.18 -14.29
C ARG A 255 14.00 -20.03 -13.16
N ILE A 256 13.15 -20.90 -12.64
CA ILE A 256 13.49 -21.91 -11.64
C ILE A 256 13.98 -23.17 -12.35
N VAL A 257 15.16 -23.64 -12.00
CA VAL A 257 15.70 -24.92 -12.46
C VAL A 257 15.09 -26.07 -11.66
N ARG A 258 15.05 -25.95 -10.34
CA ARG A 258 14.47 -26.95 -9.44
C ARG A 258 14.17 -26.37 -8.06
N LEU A 259 13.29 -27.06 -7.33
CA LEU A 259 13.05 -26.85 -5.92
C LEU A 259 13.88 -27.82 -5.06
N PHE A 260 14.17 -27.44 -3.82
CA PHE A 260 14.79 -28.31 -2.83
C PHE A 260 14.57 -27.82 -1.41
N LEU A 261 14.73 -28.72 -0.45
CA LEU A 261 14.65 -28.43 0.98
C LEU A 261 16.05 -28.24 1.57
N ARG A 262 16.14 -27.34 2.54
CA ARG A 262 17.35 -27.11 3.35
C ARG A 262 16.95 -26.81 4.78
N GLY A 263 17.55 -27.53 5.73
CA GLY A 263 17.40 -27.24 7.16
C GLY A 263 18.01 -25.89 7.50
N VAL A 264 17.24 -25.01 8.16
CA VAL A 264 17.67 -23.63 8.47
C VAL A 264 18.05 -23.40 9.94
N GLY A 265 18.18 -24.47 10.74
CA GLY A 265 18.80 -24.44 12.09
C GLY A 265 18.03 -23.70 13.18
N THR A 266 17.12 -22.78 12.85
CA THR A 266 16.25 -22.08 13.80
C THR A 266 14.95 -22.84 14.04
N THR A 267 14.34 -22.59 15.21
CA THR A 267 13.01 -23.09 15.64
C THR A 267 11.98 -23.04 14.51
N ALA A 268 11.11 -24.05 14.49
CA ALA A 268 10.05 -24.20 13.50
C ALA A 268 9.21 -22.92 13.37
N ARG A 269 8.83 -22.57 12.13
CA ARG A 269 8.01 -21.39 11.87
C ARG A 269 6.64 -21.56 12.50
N GLY A 270 6.07 -20.48 13.03
CA GLY A 270 4.69 -20.46 13.54
C GLY A 270 4.59 -20.11 15.03
N SER A 271 3.53 -20.60 15.66
CA SER A 271 3.19 -20.34 17.06
C SER A 271 3.11 -21.66 17.84
N LYS A 272 2.96 -21.58 19.17
CA LYS A 272 2.73 -22.78 20.00
C LYS A 272 1.54 -23.63 19.52
N TRP A 273 0.57 -23.02 18.86
CA TRP A 273 -0.66 -23.64 18.38
C TRP A 273 -0.54 -24.23 16.99
N ARG A 274 0.44 -23.77 16.20
CA ARG A 274 0.56 -24.11 14.79
C ARG A 274 1.98 -23.98 14.33
N THR A 275 2.52 -25.06 13.79
CA THR A 275 3.86 -25.12 13.23
C THR A 275 3.79 -25.24 11.72
N GLU A 276 4.49 -24.38 11.00
CA GLU A 276 4.59 -24.39 9.54
C GLU A 276 5.97 -24.87 9.11
N TRP A 277 5.98 -25.76 8.13
CA TRP A 277 7.19 -26.45 7.70
C TRP A 277 7.04 -26.92 6.25
N ASN A 278 8.17 -27.21 5.60
CA ASN A 278 8.17 -27.71 4.23
C ASN A 278 8.60 -29.16 4.16
N THR A 279 8.00 -29.92 3.25
CA THR A 279 8.37 -31.31 3.00
C THR A 279 8.17 -31.68 1.54
N GLN A 280 8.58 -32.89 1.16
CA GLN A 280 8.34 -33.45 -0.16
C GLN A 280 7.26 -34.53 -0.06
N ILE A 281 6.23 -34.43 -0.89
CA ILE A 281 5.13 -35.40 -0.97
C ILE A 281 5.08 -35.92 -2.41
N GLY A 282 5.56 -37.15 -2.61
CA GLY A 282 5.75 -37.69 -3.96
C GLY A 282 6.78 -36.87 -4.75
N ASN A 283 6.37 -36.35 -5.90
CA ASN A 283 7.22 -35.53 -6.76
C ASN A 283 7.11 -34.02 -6.48
N ASP A 284 6.16 -33.62 -5.64
CA ASP A 284 5.90 -32.21 -5.34
C ASP A 284 6.47 -31.83 -3.97
N PHE A 285 6.67 -30.53 -3.77
CA PHE A 285 6.97 -29.96 -2.46
C PHE A 285 5.69 -29.45 -1.83
N ALA A 286 5.60 -29.49 -0.52
CA ALA A 286 4.43 -29.04 0.23
C ALA A 286 4.85 -28.09 1.35
N GLU A 287 4.04 -27.06 1.57
CA GLU A 287 3.99 -26.31 2.82
C GLU A 287 2.91 -26.97 3.68
N MET A 288 3.34 -27.47 4.83
CA MET A 288 2.52 -28.16 5.80
C MET A 288 2.23 -27.23 6.96
N ALA A 289 1.04 -27.36 7.54
CA ALA A 289 0.77 -26.82 8.87
C ALA A 289 0.36 -27.94 9.81
N THR A 290 1.03 -28.00 10.94
CA THR A 290 0.71 -28.90 12.05
C THR A 290 0.01 -28.10 13.13
N ASP A 291 -1.23 -28.46 13.43
CA ASP A 291 -1.99 -27.89 14.53
C ASP A 291 -1.64 -28.65 15.82
N ASN A 292 -1.30 -27.90 16.87
CA ASN A 292 -0.86 -28.42 18.16
C ASN A 292 -1.90 -28.15 19.26
N SER A 293 -1.83 -28.91 20.34
CA SER A 293 -2.54 -28.57 21.59
C SER A 293 -1.88 -27.45 22.38
N ASP A 294 -2.60 -27.02 23.42
CA ASP A 294 -2.19 -25.98 24.37
C ASP A 294 -0.85 -26.27 25.06
N ASP A 295 -0.52 -27.55 25.20
CA ASP A 295 0.73 -28.09 25.69
C ASP A 295 1.81 -28.27 24.61
N GLY A 296 1.52 -27.91 23.36
CA GLY A 296 2.43 -28.00 22.22
C GLY A 296 2.49 -29.37 21.55
N VAL A 297 1.65 -30.33 21.94
CA VAL A 297 1.64 -31.68 21.33
C VAL A 297 0.96 -31.64 19.95
N PRO A 298 1.58 -32.22 18.90
CA PRO A 298 0.97 -32.29 17.57
C PRO A 298 -0.35 -33.07 17.55
N ARG A 299 -1.38 -32.51 16.92
CA ARG A 299 -2.70 -33.14 16.74
C ARG A 299 -2.90 -33.64 15.32
N SER A 300 -2.68 -32.77 14.36
CA SER A 300 -2.98 -33.01 12.96
C SER A 300 -2.13 -32.15 12.06
N SER A 301 -1.85 -32.65 10.86
CA SER A 301 -1.12 -31.93 9.82
C SER A 301 -2.01 -31.81 8.60
N ARG A 302 -1.91 -30.67 7.91
CA ARG A 302 -2.61 -30.36 6.66
C ARG A 302 -1.62 -29.82 5.65
N ILE A 303 -1.88 -30.10 4.37
CA ILE A 303 -1.18 -29.42 3.29
C ILE A 303 -1.82 -28.03 3.18
N CYS A 304 -1.01 -26.98 3.31
CA CYS A 304 -1.45 -25.61 3.07
C CYS A 304 -1.30 -25.27 1.60
N ALA A 305 -0.17 -25.61 1.00
CA ALA A 305 0.10 -25.39 -0.41
C ALA A 305 1.00 -26.49 -0.95
N SER A 306 0.84 -26.83 -2.23
CA SER A 306 1.77 -27.68 -2.96
C SER A 306 2.50 -26.86 -4.02
N PHE A 307 3.77 -27.18 -4.25
CA PHE A 307 4.67 -26.48 -5.14
C PHE A 307 5.29 -27.45 -6.13
N CYS A 308 5.23 -27.09 -7.40
CA CYS A 308 5.98 -27.76 -8.45
C CYS A 308 6.52 -26.74 -9.45
N VAL A 309 7.46 -27.18 -10.31
CA VAL A 309 8.05 -26.33 -11.34
C VAL A 309 7.74 -26.95 -12.69
N ILE A 310 7.13 -26.15 -13.57
CA ILE A 310 6.79 -26.54 -14.94
C ILE A 310 7.36 -25.46 -15.86
N ASP A 311 8.21 -25.85 -16.82
CA ASP A 311 8.87 -24.93 -17.78
C ASP A 311 9.58 -23.72 -17.12
N GLY A 312 10.12 -23.95 -15.93
CA GLY A 312 10.82 -22.95 -15.13
C GLY A 312 9.92 -21.95 -14.41
N ILE A 313 8.62 -22.21 -14.36
CA ILE A 313 7.60 -21.41 -13.65
C ILE A 313 7.19 -22.15 -12.37
N LEU A 314 7.04 -21.41 -11.27
CA LEU A 314 6.50 -21.94 -10.02
C LEU A 314 4.99 -22.12 -10.14
N HIS A 315 4.50 -23.32 -9.91
CA HIS A 315 3.08 -23.62 -9.75
C HIS A 315 2.79 -23.87 -8.27
N VAL A 316 1.76 -23.19 -7.76
CA VAL A 316 1.34 -23.24 -6.36
C VAL A 316 -0.16 -23.56 -6.31
N SER A 317 -0.49 -24.78 -5.91
CA SER A 317 -1.88 -25.18 -5.75
C SER A 317 -2.30 -25.14 -4.29
N ASN A 318 -3.60 -24.92 -4.06
CA ASN A 318 -4.13 -25.02 -2.72
C ASN A 318 -4.00 -26.44 -2.17
N GLY A 319 -3.44 -26.53 -0.96
CA GLY A 319 -3.37 -27.77 -0.22
C GLY A 319 -4.75 -28.18 0.23
N GLY A 320 -5.25 -29.28 -0.32
CA GLY A 320 -6.57 -29.81 -0.03
C GLY A 320 -6.65 -30.41 1.37
N GLY A 321 -6.98 -29.59 2.37
CA GLY A 321 -7.48 -30.05 3.67
C GLY A 321 -6.53 -30.91 4.50
N LEU A 322 -7.10 -31.61 5.49
CA LEU A 322 -6.37 -32.48 6.42
C LEU A 322 -5.54 -33.53 5.67
N TYR A 323 -4.26 -33.66 6.04
CA TYR A 323 -3.35 -34.66 5.50
C TYR A 323 -3.31 -35.90 6.40
N ALA A 324 -2.95 -35.71 7.67
CA ALA A 324 -2.77 -36.79 8.63
C ALA A 324 -3.11 -36.37 10.06
N TYR A 325 -3.61 -37.30 10.88
CA TYR A 325 -3.62 -37.14 12.33
C TYR A 325 -2.32 -37.65 12.93
N HIS A 326 -1.86 -37.02 14.01
CA HIS A 326 -0.70 -37.52 14.74
C HIS A 326 -1.02 -38.91 15.33
N PRO A 327 -0.10 -39.89 15.32
CA PRO A 327 -0.40 -41.26 15.72
C PRO A 327 -0.89 -41.40 17.18
N ASN A 328 -0.53 -40.45 18.04
CA ASN A 328 -0.95 -40.43 19.44
C ASN A 328 -2.12 -39.48 19.72
N TYR A 329 -2.65 -38.81 18.69
CA TYR A 329 -3.79 -37.91 18.88
C TYR A 329 -5.08 -38.69 19.10
N THR A 330 -5.83 -38.28 20.12
CA THR A 330 -7.19 -38.73 20.41
C THR A 330 -8.09 -37.51 20.55
N GLU A 331 -9.34 -37.63 20.09
CA GLU A 331 -10.33 -36.57 20.18
C GLU A 331 -11.46 -37.01 21.10
N THR A 332 -11.87 -36.11 22.01
CA THR A 332 -13.06 -36.29 22.83
C THR A 332 -14.22 -35.55 22.19
N ARG A 333 -15.25 -36.28 21.76
CA ARG A 333 -16.50 -35.70 21.27
C ARG A 333 -17.62 -35.98 22.23
N TRP A 334 -18.54 -35.02 22.34
CA TRP A 334 -19.80 -35.23 23.03
C TRP A 334 -20.73 -35.95 22.06
N ALA A 335 -21.19 -37.15 22.43
CA ALA A 335 -22.06 -37.96 21.58
C ALA A 335 -23.31 -37.14 21.15
N ASN A 336 -23.67 -37.28 19.88
CA ASN A 336 -24.65 -36.43 19.18
C ASN A 336 -26.00 -36.35 19.93
N GLN A 337 -26.42 -35.14 20.31
CA GLN A 337 -27.70 -34.86 20.98
C GLN A 337 -28.93 -35.16 20.10
N GLN A 338 -28.71 -35.50 18.81
CA GLN A 338 -29.75 -35.67 17.79
C GLN A 338 -30.47 -37.03 17.83
N TYR A 339 -29.93 -38.02 18.55
CA TYR A 339 -30.52 -39.38 18.65
C TYR A 339 -30.72 -39.86 20.11
N TRP A 340 -30.46 -39.00 21.10
CA TRP A 340 -30.57 -39.37 22.51
C TRP A 340 -31.73 -38.64 23.20
N PRO A 341 -32.52 -39.32 24.05
CA PRO A 341 -33.56 -38.66 24.81
C PRO A 341 -32.99 -37.54 25.68
N SER A 342 -33.67 -36.39 25.74
CA SER A 342 -33.23 -35.14 26.39
C SER A 342 -32.92 -35.22 27.89
N TRP A 343 -33.09 -36.39 28.52
CA TRP A 343 -32.93 -36.62 29.95
C TRP A 343 -31.62 -37.32 30.35
N LYS A 344 -30.76 -37.72 29.41
CA LYS A 344 -29.43 -38.27 29.75
C LYS A 344 -28.32 -37.25 29.43
N PRO A 345 -27.41 -36.96 30.38
CA PRO A 345 -26.28 -36.07 30.12
C PRO A 345 -25.39 -36.68 29.03
N ALA A 346 -25.04 -35.87 28.03
CA ALA A 346 -24.13 -36.26 26.97
C ALA A 346 -22.85 -36.85 27.59
N GLN A 347 -22.47 -38.05 27.16
CA GLN A 347 -21.25 -38.68 27.64
C GLN A 347 -20.10 -38.32 26.68
N PRO A 348 -18.92 -37.97 27.20
CA PRO A 348 -17.73 -37.78 26.37
C PRO A 348 -17.25 -39.15 25.87
N GLU A 349 -17.15 -39.30 24.55
CA GLU A 349 -16.54 -40.47 23.91
C GLU A 349 -15.18 -40.07 23.35
N THR A 350 -14.14 -40.84 23.73
CA THR A 350 -12.79 -40.68 23.17
C THR A 350 -12.63 -41.62 22.00
N TYR A 351 -12.19 -41.10 20.87
CA TYR A 351 -11.91 -41.92 19.70
C TYR A 351 -10.60 -41.49 19.04
N LYS A 352 -9.98 -42.42 18.32
CA LYS A 352 -8.77 -42.19 17.55
C LYS A 352 -9.16 -41.85 16.11
N PRO A 353 -9.01 -40.60 15.67
CA PRO A 353 -9.38 -40.24 14.32
C PRO A 353 -8.43 -40.92 13.32
N VAL A 354 -8.97 -41.30 12.16
CA VAL A 354 -8.23 -41.99 11.10
C VAL A 354 -7.95 -40.99 9.99
N SER A 355 -6.73 -41.01 9.45
CA SER A 355 -6.36 -40.23 8.29
C SER A 355 -6.06 -41.10 7.07
N PRO A 356 -6.28 -40.58 5.85
CA PRO A 356 -5.97 -41.30 4.62
C PRO A 356 -4.46 -41.43 4.37
N ASN A 357 -3.64 -40.54 4.95
CA ASN A 357 -2.19 -40.55 4.79
C ASN A 357 -1.46 -40.84 6.11
N LEU A 358 -0.21 -41.30 5.99
CA LEU A 358 0.71 -41.49 7.12
C LEU A 358 1.18 -40.14 7.68
N TRP A 359 1.39 -40.10 8.99
CA TRP A 359 1.99 -38.97 9.66
C TRP A 359 3.43 -38.74 9.17
N ILE A 360 3.79 -37.47 8.99
CA ILE A 360 5.15 -37.03 8.69
C ILE A 360 5.54 -36.06 9.82
N GLU A 361 6.69 -36.32 10.44
CA GLU A 361 7.17 -35.46 11.51
C GLU A 361 7.54 -34.07 10.99
N PRO A 362 7.11 -32.98 11.66
CA PRO A 362 7.49 -31.63 11.29
C PRO A 362 9.01 -31.44 11.29
N THR A 363 9.52 -30.80 10.24
CA THR A 363 10.94 -30.46 10.10
C THR A 363 11.18 -28.96 10.19
N ASN A 364 12.43 -28.55 10.36
CA ASN A 364 12.85 -27.15 10.23
C ASN A 364 13.37 -26.84 8.81
N ASP A 365 12.90 -27.60 7.83
CA ASP A 365 13.29 -27.37 6.44
C ASP A 365 12.54 -26.19 5.86
N GLN A 366 13.27 -25.41 5.09
CA GLN A 366 12.72 -24.36 4.26
C GLN A 366 12.84 -24.73 2.79
N LEU A 367 11.81 -24.38 2.01
CA LEU A 367 11.81 -24.55 0.56
C LEU A 367 12.65 -23.46 -0.13
N PHE A 368 13.53 -23.89 -1.03
CA PHE A 368 14.34 -23.04 -1.89
C PHE A 368 14.13 -23.38 -3.37
N ALA A 369 14.34 -22.38 -4.23
CA ALA A 369 14.46 -22.54 -5.66
C ALA A 369 15.89 -22.25 -6.10
N LEU A 370 16.46 -23.13 -6.93
CA LEU A 370 17.67 -22.83 -7.70
C LEU A 370 17.24 -22.17 -9.00
N LEU A 371 17.76 -20.98 -9.28
CA LEU A 371 17.48 -20.22 -10.50
C LEU A 371 18.46 -20.55 -11.62
N GLU A 372 18.10 -20.32 -12.89
CA GLU A 372 18.99 -20.50 -14.05
C GLU A 372 20.28 -19.67 -13.94
N CYS A 373 20.23 -18.52 -13.26
CA CYS A 373 21.41 -17.70 -12.95
C CYS A 373 22.32 -18.28 -11.85
N GLY A 374 22.02 -19.47 -11.31
CA GLY A 374 22.79 -20.15 -10.28
C GLY A 374 22.51 -19.68 -8.85
N VAL A 375 21.64 -18.68 -8.67
CA VAL A 375 21.27 -18.18 -7.35
C VAL A 375 20.20 -19.06 -6.72
N GLU A 376 20.33 -19.30 -5.42
CA GLU A 376 19.32 -19.95 -4.62
C GLU A 376 18.49 -18.92 -3.87
N VAL A 377 17.16 -19.02 -3.95
CA VAL A 377 16.24 -18.10 -3.30
C VAL A 377 15.22 -18.85 -2.44
N PRO A 378 14.89 -18.35 -1.24
CA PRO A 378 13.83 -18.93 -0.43
C PRO A 378 12.46 -18.70 -1.10
N ILE A 379 11.66 -19.77 -1.18
CA ILE A 379 10.30 -19.72 -1.72
C ILE A 379 9.27 -19.97 -0.62
N ASN A 380 8.19 -19.22 -0.65
CA ASN A 380 6.95 -19.48 0.06
C ASN A 380 5.78 -19.17 -0.87
N THR A 381 4.57 -19.27 -0.34
CA THR A 381 3.32 -19.04 -1.08
C THR A 381 3.14 -17.61 -1.62
N TYR A 382 3.95 -16.65 -1.17
CA TYR A 382 3.88 -15.24 -1.55
C TYR A 382 5.10 -14.74 -2.34
N THR A 383 6.22 -15.46 -2.35
CA THR A 383 7.49 -14.98 -2.94
C THR A 383 7.31 -14.47 -4.38
N LEU A 384 6.47 -15.16 -5.16
CA LEU A 384 6.24 -14.88 -6.58
C LEU A 384 4.80 -14.48 -6.90
N SER A 385 4.04 -13.94 -5.95
CA SER A 385 2.66 -13.49 -6.22
C SER A 385 2.60 -12.44 -7.35
N LYS A 386 1.61 -12.50 -8.23
CA LYS A 386 1.43 -11.54 -9.33
C LYS A 386 1.13 -10.12 -8.85
#